data_AF-A0A8T4YS13-F1
#
_entry.id   AF-A0A8T4YS13-F1
#
_cell.length_a   1.000
_cell.length_b   1.000
_cell.length_c   1.000
_cell.angle_alpha   90.00
_cell.angle_beta   90.00
_cell.angle_gamma   90.00
#
_symmetry.space_group_name_H-M   'P 1'
#
loop_
_entity.id
_entity.type
_entity.pdbx_description
1 polymer ?
#
loop_
_entity_poly.entity_id
_entity_poly.type
_entity_poly.pdbx_seq_one_letter_code
_entity_poly.pdbx_strand_id
1 'polypeptide(L)'
;SVYLTTCKGELVPASDPIREAAKLLVEGFIVAIKGYGGFHVAAATTKDDPLVRLRRVKHRKQKPFAIMAPSLKVVRSFAEVSS
;
A
#
# COMPACT_ATOMS: atom_id res chain seq x y z
N SER A 1 8.61 18.64 -1.01
CA SER A 1 7.59 18.39 -2.04
C SER A 1 7.41 16.89 -2.21
N VAL A 2 6.19 16.41 -2.47
CA VAL A 2 5.88 15.00 -2.73
C VAL A 2 5.73 14.82 -4.24
N TYR A 3 6.14 13.67 -4.78
CA TYR A 3 6.03 13.33 -6.20
C TYR A 3 5.76 11.83 -6.35
N LEU A 4 5.31 11.44 -7.54
CA LEU A 4 5.04 10.05 -7.89
C LEU A 4 5.87 9.69 -9.12
N THR A 5 6.42 8.48 -9.15
CA THR A 5 7.15 7.95 -10.29
C THR A 5 6.68 6.56 -10.68
N THR A 6 6.86 6.20 -11.94
CA THR A 6 6.73 4.81 -12.40
C THR A 6 7.88 3.95 -11.85
N CYS A 7 7.82 2.64 -12.06
CA CYS A 7 8.91 1.73 -11.70
C CYS A 7 10.22 1.97 -12.49
N LYS A 8 10.17 2.77 -13.56
CA LYS A 8 11.33 3.20 -14.35
C LYS A 8 11.91 4.54 -13.87
N GLY A 9 11.30 5.17 -12.87
CA GLY A 9 11.71 6.48 -12.37
C GLY A 9 11.13 7.67 -13.15
N GLU A 10 10.24 7.43 -14.11
CA GLU A 10 9.57 8.49 -14.87
C GLU A 10 8.51 9.18 -14.00
N LEU A 11 8.44 10.51 -14.05
CA LEU A 11 7.47 11.29 -13.27
C LEU A 11 6.04 11.01 -13.76
N VAL A 12 5.15 10.75 -12.81
CA VAL A 12 3.70 10.70 -13.07
C VAL A 12 3.12 12.08 -12.78
N PRO A 13 2.65 12.82 -13.80
CA PRO A 13 2.07 14.14 -13.59
C PRO A 13 0.74 14.01 -12.82
N ALA A 14 0.70 14.60 -11.63
CA ALA A 14 -0.48 14.65 -10.78
C ALA A 14 -0.50 15.98 -10.03
N SER A 15 -1.65 16.67 -10.02
CA SER A 15 -1.84 17.89 -9.22
C SER A 15 -1.77 17.61 -7.73
N ASP A 16 -2.20 16.41 -7.32
CA ASP A 16 -2.08 15.88 -5.97
C ASP A 16 -1.51 14.45 -6.04
N PRO A 17 -0.18 14.30 -5.91
CA PRO A 17 0.49 12.99 -5.96
C PRO A 17 0.02 12.02 -4.88
N ILE A 18 -0.44 12.51 -3.73
CA ILE A 18 -0.91 11.67 -2.63
C ILE A 18 -2.27 11.07 -3.01
N ARG A 19 -3.18 11.90 -3.52
CA ARG A 19 -4.49 11.43 -3.99
C ARG A 19 -4.37 10.48 -5.18
N GLU A 20 -3.46 10.73 -6.11
CA GLU A 20 -3.23 9.81 -7.24
C GLU A 20 -2.64 8.48 -6.76
N ALA A 21 -1.69 8.50 -5.81
CA ALA A 21 -1.16 7.27 -5.22
C ALA A 21 -2.26 6.45 -4.51
N ALA A 22 -3.19 7.11 -3.80
CA ALA A 22 -4.33 6.46 -3.16
C ALA A 22 -5.26 5.81 -4.21
N LYS A 23 -5.56 6.52 -5.31
CA LYS A 23 -6.35 6.00 -6.42
C LYS A 23 -5.70 4.77 -7.05
N LEU A 24 -4.40 4.81 -7.32
CA LEU A 24 -3.65 3.69 -7.87
C LEU A 24 -3.69 2.46 -6.94
N LEU A 25 -3.58 2.65 -5.62
CA LEU A 25 -3.77 1.57 -4.65
C LEU A 25 -5.16 0.94 -4.77
N VAL A 26 -6.22 1.76 -4.81
CA VAL A 26 -7.61 1.31 -4.99
C VAL A 26 -7.79 0.55 -6.31
N GLU A 27 -7.14 0.97 -7.39
CA GLU A 27 -7.17 0.30 -8.68
C GLU A 27 -6.43 -1.06 -8.68
N GLY A 28 -5.58 -1.34 -7.69
CA GLY A 28 -4.85 -2.60 -7.53
C GLY A 28 -3.38 -2.53 -7.96
N PHE A 29 -2.85 -1.31 -8.13
CA PHE A 29 -1.41 -1.12 -8.25
C PHE A 29 -0.73 -1.31 -6.89
N ILE A 30 0.58 -1.57 -6.96
CA ILE A 30 1.45 -1.66 -5.78
C ILE A 30 2.33 -0.43 -5.79
N VAL A 31 2.34 0.33 -4.69
CA VAL A 31 3.06 1.60 -4.59
C VAL A 31 4.15 1.48 -3.52
N ALA A 32 5.34 2.02 -3.81
CA ALA A 32 6.39 2.19 -2.83
C ALA A 32 6.30 3.61 -2.23
N ILE A 33 6.16 3.70 -0.91
CA ILE A 33 5.98 4.95 -0.17
C ILE A 33 7.20 5.18 0.69
N LYS A 34 7.88 6.32 0.50
CA LYS A 34 9.03 6.73 1.32
C LYS A 34 8.53 7.27 2.67
N GLY A 35 8.79 6.54 3.74
CA GLY A 35 8.62 6.98 5.13
C GLY A 35 9.95 7.37 5.78
N TYR A 36 9.94 7.56 7.10
CA TYR A 36 11.12 7.98 7.85
C TYR A 36 12.23 6.92 7.88
N GLY A 37 11.88 5.64 7.99
CA GLY A 37 12.82 4.52 8.07
C GLY A 37 13.17 3.86 6.73
N GLY A 38 12.79 4.47 5.61
CA GLY A 38 12.94 3.90 4.27
C GLY A 38 11.60 3.71 3.57
N PHE A 39 11.51 2.70 2.70
CA PHE A 39 10.33 2.49 1.86
C PHE A 39 9.42 1.38 2.39
N HIS A 40 8.12 1.68 2.42
CA HIS A 40 7.06 0.71 2.58
C HIS A 40 6.46 0.37 1.22
N VAL A 41 6.20 -0.91 0.97
CA VAL A 41 5.46 -1.35 -0.22
C VAL A 41 4.01 -1.58 0.20
N ALA A 42 3.09 -0.82 -0.42
CA ALA A 42 1.67 -0.83 -0.10
C ALA A 42 0.85 -1.39 -1.27
N ALA A 43 -0.24 -2.05 -0.93
CA ALA A 43 -1.22 -2.62 -1.84
C ALA A 43 -2.61 -2.54 -1.19
N ALA A 44 -3.67 -2.52 -2.00
CA ALA A 44 -5.03 -2.66 -1.46
C ALA A 44 -5.20 -4.00 -0.75
N THR A 45 -5.75 -3.97 0.46
CA THR A 45 -6.03 -5.15 1.28
C THR A 45 -7.32 -5.86 0.87
N THR A 46 -8.16 -5.21 0.07
CA THR A 46 -9.47 -5.69 -0.40
C THR A 46 -9.40 -6.38 -1.76
N LYS A 47 -8.20 -6.61 -2.31
CA LYS A 47 -7.97 -7.23 -3.61
C LYS A 47 -6.91 -8.32 -3.51
N ASP A 48 -7.18 -9.50 -4.06
CA ASP A 48 -6.27 -10.64 -3.99
C ASP A 48 -5.07 -10.51 -4.93
N ASP A 49 -5.29 -10.13 -6.18
CA ASP A 49 -4.26 -10.05 -7.23
C ASP A 49 -2.97 -9.29 -6.82
N PRO A 50 -3.03 -8.04 -6.30
CA PRO A 50 -1.82 -7.34 -5.87
C PRO A 50 -1.14 -8.03 -4.70
N LEU A 51 -1.88 -8.65 -3.77
CA LEU A 51 -1.31 -9.39 -2.63
C LEU A 51 -0.60 -10.67 -3.08
N VAL A 52 -1.20 -11.44 -3.98
CA VAL A 52 -0.59 -12.64 -4.58
C VAL A 52 0.71 -12.26 -5.32
N ARG A 53 0.68 -11.18 -6.12
CA ARG A 53 1.87 -10.66 -6.80
C ARG A 53 2.95 -10.25 -5.80
N LEU A 54 2.58 -9.56 -4.72
CA LEU A 54 3.50 -9.11 -3.68
C LEU A 54 4.16 -10.30 -2.96
N ARG A 55 3.40 -11.35 -2.61
CA ARG A 55 3.94 -12.58 -2.00
C ARG A 55 4.95 -13.26 -2.90
N ARG A 56 4.66 -13.35 -4.19
CA ARG A 56 5.56 -13.95 -5.19
C ARG A 56 6.88 -13.18 -5.29
N VAL A 57 6.82 -11.87 -5.48
CA VAL A 57 8.02 -11.03 -5.70
C VAL A 57 8.85 -10.87 -4.42
N LYS A 58 8.23 -10.83 -3.24
CA LYS A 58 8.94 -10.74 -1.95
C LYS A 58 9.37 -12.09 -1.39
N HIS A 59 9.14 -13.19 -2.12
CA HIS A 59 9.36 -14.57 -1.65
C HIS A 59 8.73 -14.84 -0.27
N ARG A 60 7.59 -14.21 0.00
CA ARG A 60 6.94 -14.17 1.31
C ARG A 60 5.69 -15.06 1.31
N LYS A 61 5.91 -16.38 1.18
CA LYS A 61 4.82 -17.37 1.00
C LYS A 61 3.72 -17.23 2.06
N GLN A 62 4.08 -17.38 3.34
CA GLN A 62 3.10 -17.39 4.43
C GLN A 62 3.27 -16.28 5.47
N LYS A 63 4.44 -15.64 5.55
CA LYS A 63 4.68 -14.61 6.57
C LYS A 63 3.64 -13.47 6.44
N PRO A 64 2.90 -13.13 7.52
CA PRO A 64 1.84 -12.13 7.46
C PRO A 64 2.32 -10.77 6.96
N PHE A 65 1.42 -10.02 6.32
CA PHE A 65 1.63 -8.60 6.04
C PHE A 65 1.09 -7.75 7.18
N ALA A 66 1.73 -6.60 7.43
CA ALA A 66 1.13 -5.57 8.25
C ALA A 66 -0.02 -4.89 7.49
N ILE A 67 -1.05 -4.46 8.21
CA ILE A 67 -2.20 -3.73 7.67
C ILE A 67 -2.23 -2.35 8.33
N MET A 68 -2.62 -1.33 7.57
CA MET A 68 -2.92 0.01 8.07
C MET A 68 -4.41 0.27 7.91
N ALA A 69 -5.06 0.77 8.96
CA ALA A 69 -6.46 1.13 8.96
C ALA A 69 -6.63 2.60 9.38
N PRO A 70 -7.65 3.32 8.87
CA PRO A 70 -7.79 4.76 9.11
C PRO A 70 -8.30 5.11 10.51
N SER A 71 -8.89 4.15 11.24
CA SER A 71 -9.34 4.37 12.62
C SER A 71 -9.53 3.05 13.37
N LEU A 72 -9.57 3.12 14.70
CA LEU A 72 -9.90 1.99 15.56
C LEU A 72 -11.28 1.40 15.27
N LYS A 73 -12.26 2.24 14.85
CA LYS A 73 -13.59 1.76 14.44
C LYS A 73 -13.48 0.75 13.29
N VAL A 74 -12.61 1.02 12.31
CA VAL A 74 -12.40 0.11 11.18
C VAL A 74 -11.59 -1.12 11.63
N VAL A 75 -10.60 -0.98 12.50
CA VAL A 75 -9.86 -2.14 13.05
C VAL A 75 -10.80 -3.13 13.73
N ARG A 76 -11.73 -2.63 14.55
CA ARG A 76 -12.73 -3.45 15.26
C ARG A 76 -13.67 -4.24 14.33
N SER A 77 -13.75 -3.91 13.04
CA SER A 77 -14.56 -4.68 12.09
C SER A 77 -13.87 -5.94 11.56
N PHE A 78 -12.55 -6.09 11.77
CA PHE A 78 -11.79 -7.23 11.26
C PHE A 78 -10.78 -7.81 12.26
N ALA A 79 -10.62 -7.22 13.44
CA ALA A 79 -9.73 -7.68 14.49
C ALA A 79 -10.27 -7.36 15.88
N GLU A 80 -9.90 -8.17 16.87
CA GLU A 80 -10.14 -7.87 18.28
C GLU A 80 -9.17 -6.78 18.77
N VAL A 81 -9.68 -5.85 19.59
CA VAL A 81 -8.89 -4.75 20.15
C VAL A 81 -8.93 -4.86 21.66
N SER A 82 -7.81 -5.25 22.27
CA SER A 82 -7.62 -5.26 23.72
C SER A 82 -7.46 -3.84 24.26
N SER A 83 -7.83 -3.67 25.53
CA SER A 83 -7.69 -2.40 26.28
C SER A 83 -6.40 -2.36 27.06
#